data_AF-A0A7Z9XE76-F1
#
_entry.id   AF-A0A7Z9XE76-F1
#
_cell.length_a   1.000
_cell.length_b   1.000
_cell.length_c   1.000
_cell.angle_alpha   90.00
_cell.angle_beta   90.00
_cell.angle_gamma   90.00
#
_symmetry.space_group_name_H-M   'P 1'
#
loop_
_entity.id
_entity.type
_entity.pdbx_description
1 polymer ?
#
loop_
_entity_poly.entity_id
_entity_poly.type
_entity_poly.pdbx_seq_one_letter_code
_entity_poly.pdbx_strand_id
1 'polypeptide(L)'
;MVENSLTGIYIDLDEKVVFANNRFAEIYKYSREELMGMEPWRLIHPEDRDLTREMRKRRLKGEDALPEYEARGLTKDGETIWINRRNVRIEYKGRP
;
A
#
# COMPACT_ATOMS: atom_id res chain seq x y z
N MET A 1 -20.50 5.24 -1.32
CA MET A 1 -20.07 6.54 -0.74
C MET A 1 -18.57 6.50 -0.36
N VAL A 2 -17.70 6.14 -1.32
CA VAL A 2 -16.21 6.11 -1.17
C VAL A 2 -15.55 7.07 -2.19
N GLU A 3 -16.35 7.76 -3.00
CA GLU A 3 -15.88 8.53 -4.17
C GLU A 3 -15.34 9.93 -3.82
N ASN A 4 -15.36 10.34 -2.55
CA ASN A 4 -14.81 11.62 -2.08
C ASN A 4 -13.67 11.49 -1.06
N SER A 5 -13.12 10.30 -0.85
CA SER A 5 -11.95 10.18 0.02
C SER A 5 -10.70 10.64 -0.74
N LEU A 6 -9.98 11.62 -0.19
CA LEU A 6 -8.62 11.97 -0.65
C LEU A 6 -7.64 10.80 -0.51
N THR A 7 -8.03 9.73 0.20
CA THR A 7 -7.22 8.57 0.52
C THR A 7 -7.23 7.54 -0.62
N GLY A 8 -6.04 7.20 -1.09
CA GLY A 8 -5.83 6.01 -1.90
C GLY A 8 -5.96 4.75 -1.05
N ILE A 9 -6.72 3.77 -1.51
CA ILE A 9 -6.92 2.48 -0.86
C ILE A 9 -6.43 1.38 -1.78
N TYR A 10 -5.64 0.45 -1.25
CA TYR A 10 -5.31 -0.82 -1.90
C TYR A 10 -5.37 -1.98 -0.90
N ILE A 11 -5.50 -3.21 -1.40
CA ILE A 11 -5.42 -4.43 -0.61
C ILE A 11 -4.24 -5.24 -1.13
N ASP A 12 -3.30 -5.56 -0.24
CA ASP A 12 -2.25 -6.55 -0.43
C ASP A 12 -2.75 -7.91 0.07
N LEU A 13 -2.69 -8.93 -0.78
CA LEU A 13 -2.90 -10.32 -0.42
C LEU A 13 -1.80 -11.15 -1.08
N ASP A 14 -1.10 -11.97 -0.30
CA ASP A 14 0.01 -12.82 -0.79
C ASP A 14 1.07 -12.04 -1.59
N GLU A 15 1.40 -10.82 -1.14
CA GLU A 15 2.37 -9.91 -1.79
C GLU A 15 1.93 -9.41 -3.17
N LYS A 16 0.62 -9.38 -3.40
CA LYS A 16 0.00 -8.94 -4.64
C LYS A 16 -1.11 -7.95 -4.33
N VAL A 17 -1.15 -6.87 -5.10
CA VAL A 17 -2.29 -5.94 -5.07
C VAL A 17 -3.50 -6.64 -5.69
N VAL A 18 -4.52 -6.91 -4.88
CA VAL A 18 -5.78 -7.56 -5.33
C VAL A 18 -6.95 -6.60 -5.42
N PHE A 19 -6.72 -5.34 -5.02
CA PHE A 19 -7.67 -4.25 -5.15
C PHE A 19 -6.92 -2.93 -5.05
N ALA A 20 -7.32 -1.94 -5.84
CA ALA A 20 -6.93 -0.54 -5.69
C ALA A 20 -8.09 0.36 -6.15
N ASN A 21 -8.36 1.44 -5.41
CA ASN A 21 -9.33 2.45 -5.84
C ASN A 21 -8.70 3.43 -6.86
N ASN A 22 -9.54 4.22 -7.53
CA ASN A 22 -9.09 5.22 -8.51
C ASN A 22 -8.12 6.23 -7.89
N ARG A 23 -8.38 6.66 -6.65
CA ARG A 23 -7.53 7.63 -5.97
C ARG A 23 -6.11 7.13 -5.75
N PHE A 24 -5.94 5.86 -5.40
CA PHE A 24 -4.63 5.25 -5.26
C PHE A 24 -3.89 5.19 -6.60
N ALA A 25 -4.60 4.81 -7.66
CA ALA A 25 -4.07 4.79 -9.03
C ALA A 25 -3.59 6.19 -9.47
N GLU A 26 -4.39 7.22 -9.23
CA GLU A 26 -4.03 8.63 -9.48
C GLU A 26 -2.79 9.08 -8.70
N ILE A 27 -2.75 8.84 -7.38
CA ILE A 27 -1.63 9.23 -6.51
C ILE A 27 -0.32 8.63 -7.00
N TYR A 28 -0.33 7.34 -7.37
CA TYR A 28 0.87 6.62 -7.81
C TYR A 28 1.14 6.69 -9.31
N LYS A 29 0.27 7.36 -10.08
CA LYS A 29 0.34 7.50 -11.55
C LYS A 29 0.36 6.18 -12.32
N TYR A 30 -0.35 5.17 -11.80
CA TYR A 30 -0.61 3.90 -12.50
C TYR A 30 -2.07 3.83 -12.95
N SER A 31 -2.38 2.99 -13.94
CA SER A 31 -3.76 2.54 -14.10
C SER A 31 -4.11 1.48 -13.04
N ARG A 32 -5.40 1.25 -12.79
CA ARG A 32 -5.81 0.16 -11.89
C ARG A 32 -5.37 -1.20 -12.42
N GLU A 33 -5.49 -1.41 -13.72
CA GLU A 33 -5.13 -2.66 -14.40
C GLU A 33 -3.64 -2.97 -14.22
N GLU A 34 -2.78 -1.94 -14.27
CA GLU A 34 -1.34 -2.08 -13.99
C GLU A 34 -1.06 -2.42 -12.52
N LEU A 35 -1.86 -1.89 -11.60
CA LEU A 35 -1.73 -2.17 -10.18
C LEU A 35 -2.14 -3.60 -9.84
N MET A 36 -3.14 -4.18 -10.50
CA MET A 36 -3.61 -5.54 -10.19
C MET A 36 -2.50 -6.58 -10.39
N GLY A 37 -2.20 -7.36 -9.35
CA GLY A 37 -1.12 -8.36 -9.36
C GLY A 37 0.29 -7.78 -9.24
N MET A 38 0.42 -6.46 -9.11
CA MET A 38 1.71 -5.82 -8.81
C MET A 38 2.17 -6.18 -7.40
N GLU A 39 3.48 -6.29 -7.22
CA GLU A 39 4.08 -6.38 -5.89
C GLU A 39 4.05 -4.99 -5.21
N PRO A 40 3.45 -4.85 -4.02
CA PRO A 40 3.35 -3.55 -3.33
C PRO A 40 4.71 -2.89 -3.05
N TRP A 41 5.78 -3.67 -3.00
CA TRP A 41 7.17 -3.20 -2.81
C TRP A 41 7.63 -2.21 -3.89
N ARG A 42 7.03 -2.27 -5.08
CA ARG A 42 7.33 -1.33 -6.18
C ARG A 42 6.81 0.08 -5.92
N LEU A 43 5.81 0.22 -5.07
CA LEU A 43 5.17 1.48 -4.70
C LEU A 43 5.86 2.15 -3.50
N ILE A 44 6.92 1.54 -2.98
CA ILE A 44 7.67 2.02 -1.81
C ILE A 44 9.05 2.45 -2.27
N HIS A 45 9.49 3.61 -1.78
CA HIS A 45 10.83 4.12 -2.05
C HIS A 45 11.90 3.06 -1.67
N PRO A 46 12.94 2.83 -2.50
CA PRO A 46 13.88 1.73 -2.30
C PRO A 46 14.50 1.66 -0.90
N GLU A 47 14.86 2.80 -0.33
CA GLU A 47 15.45 2.91 1.01
C GLU A 47 14.48 2.54 2.16
N ASP A 48 13.17 2.58 1.91
CA ASP A 48 12.14 2.35 2.94
C ASP A 48 11.59 0.91 2.90
N ARG A 49 12.03 0.10 1.93
CA ARG A 49 11.48 -1.25 1.68
C ARG A 49 11.74 -2.19 2.84
N ASP A 50 12.95 -2.19 3.40
CA ASP A 50 13.31 -3.12 4.47
C ASP A 50 12.58 -2.80 5.78
N LEU A 51 12.48 -1.52 6.14
CA LEU A 51 11.65 -1.06 7.26
C LEU A 51 10.18 -1.47 7.04
N THR A 52 9.65 -1.28 5.83
CA THR A 52 8.26 -1.66 5.54
C THR A 52 8.04 -3.16 5.65
N ARG A 53 8.97 -3.99 5.16
CA ARG A 53 8.91 -5.46 5.27
C ARG A 53 8.87 -5.90 6.72
N GLU A 54 9.71 -5.30 7.56
CA GLU A 54 9.72 -5.58 8.99
C GLU A 54 8.39 -5.20 9.66
N MET A 55 7.86 -4.02 9.36
CA MET A 55 6.56 -3.58 9.86
C MET A 55 5.40 -4.47 9.37
N ARG A 56 5.49 -5.03 8.16
CA ARG A 56 4.51 -6.01 7.64
C ARG A 56 4.58 -7.32 8.42
N LYS A 57 5.80 -7.85 8.65
CA LYS A 57 6.00 -9.08 9.44
C LYS A 57 5.42 -8.95 10.85
N ARG A 58 5.69 -7.84 11.54
CA ARG A 58 5.13 -7.54 12.87
C ARG A 58 3.60 -7.51 12.85
N ARG A 59 2.99 -6.80 11.89
CA ARG A 59 1.52 -6.76 11.68
C ARG A 59 0.90 -8.14 11.50
N LEU A 60 1.52 -9.01 10.69
CA LEU A 60 1.00 -10.36 10.43
C LEU A 60 1.09 -11.26 11.67
N LYS A 61 2.10 -11.05 12.53
CA LYS A 61 2.23 -11.73 13.83
C LYS A 61 1.31 -11.17 14.92
N GLY A 62 0.58 -10.09 14.65
CA GLY A 62 -0.25 -9.42 15.66
C GLY A 62 0.56 -8.62 16.68
N GLU A 63 1.83 -8.35 16.39
CA GLU A 63 2.68 -7.48 17.21
C GLU A 63 2.36 -6.01 16.91
N ASP A 64 2.64 -5.12 17.87
CA ASP A 64 2.50 -3.69 17.68
C ASP A 64 3.26 -3.23 16.44
N ALA A 65 2.57 -2.53 15.55
CA ALA A 65 3.16 -1.83 14.42
C ALA A 65 2.61 -0.41 14.40
N LEU A 66 3.39 0.53 13.88
CA LEU A 66 2.95 1.92 13.77
C LEU A 66 1.61 1.97 13.00
N PRO A 67 0.51 2.41 13.64
CA PRO A 67 -0.81 2.38 13.02
C PRO A 67 -0.87 3.35 11.84
N GLU A 68 -0.18 4.48 11.96
CA GLU A 68 -0.10 5.54 10.95
C GLU A 68 1.28 6.21 11.02
N TYR A 69 1.89 6.46 9.85
CA TYR A 69 3.21 7.10 9.76
C TYR A 69 3.40 7.74 8.39
N GLU A 70 4.25 8.77 8.31
CA GLU A 70 4.69 9.31 7.03
C GLU A 70 5.67 8.37 6.35
N ALA A 71 5.49 8.15 5.05
CA ALA A 71 6.31 7.25 4.25
C ALA A 71 6.55 7.82 2.86
N ARG A 72 7.63 7.38 2.21
CA ARG A 72 7.93 7.73 0.82
C ARG A 72 7.38 6.67 -0.13
N GLY A 73 6.45 7.09 -0.98
CA GLY A 73 5.97 6.31 -2.11
C GLY A 73 6.84 6.54 -3.35
N LEU A 74 6.82 5.58 -4.27
CA LEU A 74 7.44 5.69 -5.59
C LEU A 74 6.38 5.56 -6.67
N THR A 75 6.20 6.61 -7.48
CA THR A 75 5.24 6.63 -8.59
C THR A 75 5.78 5.85 -9.81
N LYS A 76 4.92 5.64 -10.81
CA LYS A 76 5.27 4.97 -12.07
C LYS A 76 6.44 5.62 -12.80
N ASP A 77 6.51 6.95 -12.81
CA ASP A 77 7.55 7.73 -13.45
C ASP A 77 8.82 7.89 -12.58
N GLY A 78 8.86 7.27 -11.40
CA GLY A 78 10.01 7.29 -10.50
C GLY A 78 10.09 8.50 -9.59
N GLU A 79 9.02 9.31 -9.50
CA GLU A 79 8.93 10.41 -8.55
C GLU A 79 8.70 9.88 -7.12
N THR A 80 9.42 10.48 -6.17
CA THR A 80 9.20 10.25 -4.75
C THR A 80 8.08 11.14 -4.23
N ILE A 81 7.04 10.53 -3.66
CA ILE A 81 5.91 11.25 -3.05
C ILE A 81 5.86 10.98 -1.55
N TRP A 82 5.48 11.99 -0.76
CA TRP A 82 5.22 11.82 0.67
C TRP A 82 3.76 11.45 0.89
N ILE A 83 3.53 10.38 1.63
CA ILE A 83 2.19 9.91 1.98
C ILE A 83 2.08 9.67 3.49
N ASN A 84 0.93 10.01 4.05
CA ASN A 84 0.55 9.50 5.35
C ASN A 84 -0.05 8.09 5.15
N ARG A 85 0.60 7.07 5.71
CA ARG A 85 0.28 5.67 5.47
C ARG A 85 -0.28 5.02 6.73
N ARG A 86 -1.47 4.45 6.57
CA ARG A 86 -2.11 3.57 7.55
C ARG A 86 -2.23 2.17 6.97
N ASN A 87 -1.78 1.16 7.72
CA ASN A 87 -1.96 -0.25 7.32
C ASN A 87 -2.72 -0.99 8.41
N VAL A 88 -3.78 -1.68 8.03
CA VAL A 88 -4.56 -2.54 8.92
C VAL A 88 -4.57 -3.95 8.36
N ARG A 89 -4.51 -4.96 9.24
CA ARG A 89 -4.81 -6.34 8.85
C ARG A 89 -6.32 -6.48 8.78
N ILE A 90 -6.81 -7.01 7.67
CA ILE A 90 -8.23 -7.30 7.46
C ILE A 90 -8.36 -8.76 7.00
N GLU A 91 -9.51 -9.36 7.22
CA GLU A 91 -9.85 -10.59 6.52
C GLU A 91 -10.47 -10.22 5.16
N TYR A 92 -9.85 -10.68 4.07
CA TYR A 92 -10.34 -10.46 2.73
C TYR A 92 -10.62 -11.81 2.06
N LYS A 93 -11.90 -12.07 1.76
CA LYS A 93 -12.37 -13.35 1.17
C LYS A 93 -11.91 -14.61 1.96
N GLY A 94 -11.92 -14.53 3.29
CA GLY A 94 -11.50 -15.63 4.17
C GLY A 94 -9.99 -15.84 4.26
N ARG A 95 -9.18 -14.89 3.77
CA ARG A 95 -7.72 -14.89 3.91
C ARG A 95 -7.25 -13.65 4.67
N PRO A 96 -6.28 -13.79 5.58
CA PRO A 96 -5.72 -12.67 6.34
C PRO A 96 -4.74 -11.80 5.55
#